data_AF-A0A2N7XN16-F1
#
_entry.id   AF-A0A2N7XN16-F1
#
_cell.length_a   1.000
_cell.length_b   1.000
_cell.length_c   1.000
_cell.angle_alpha   90.00
_cell.angle_beta   90.00
_cell.angle_gamma   90.00
#
_symmetry.space_group_name_H-M   'P 1'
#
loop_
_entity.id
_entity.type
_entity.pdbx_description
1 polymer ?
#
loop_
_entity_poly.entity_id
_entity_poly.type
_entity_poly.pdbx_seq_one_letter_code
_entity_poly.pdbx_strand_id
1 'polypeptide(L)'
;MAGADGDNQIGPFGRIKLDGIYSDWASGHHLNPRLLASELAATLETLAPLNQPIQPLHASVFSEGRSDRNIQITHGALADYFTAASTGRAVTTISTSSGPIPATNILIWRKWIERLVDEATTRSELAAGFAQPANDSRRLSIPFGGSAVANFEPPPPHLSGSAPIVLKAQQAQLRREGEKTASAELDEARSGRQRAELENIELKAQLSIEKARSQQFMEEAESFRRESSDERRARLEIEESLLSMEERLEEVMALAEILRADNEFSPPELRLMVLCCRELSNDCTVDAVAEKGIGLREQVRRWLEKRAEKPAEIQIDRFATALTLLSRKKGGAPTRNSRKKG
;
A
#
# COMPACT_ATOMS: atom_id res chain seq x y z
N MET A 1 7.87 16.27 -33.18
CA MET A 1 6.81 15.96 -34.14
C MET A 1 6.37 14.52 -33.89
N ALA A 2 5.14 14.14 -33.57
CA ALA A 2 4.00 14.73 -32.88
C ALA A 2 3.05 13.52 -32.61
N GLY A 3 2.57 13.42 -31.37
CA GLY A 3 1.34 12.78 -30.90
C GLY A 3 0.74 11.56 -31.62
N ALA A 4 0.66 10.45 -30.89
CA ALA A 4 -0.46 9.51 -30.98
C ALA A 4 -0.72 8.92 -29.58
N ASP A 5 -1.03 9.80 -28.62
CA ASP A 5 -1.79 9.42 -27.42
C ASP A 5 -3.20 9.05 -27.91
N GLY A 6 -3.41 7.75 -28.10
CA GLY A 6 -4.71 7.15 -28.31
C GLY A 6 -5.48 7.20 -27.00
N ASP A 7 -6.37 8.18 -26.94
CA ASP A 7 -7.34 8.50 -25.91
C ASP A 7 -8.25 7.30 -25.57
N ASN A 8 -7.69 6.28 -24.90
CA ASN A 8 -8.44 5.17 -24.33
C ASN A 8 -9.17 5.69 -23.10
N GLN A 9 -10.33 6.31 -23.33
CA GLN A 9 -11.27 6.91 -22.37
C GLN A 9 -11.22 6.26 -20.99
N ILE A 10 -10.31 6.75 -20.14
CA ILE A 10 -10.26 6.38 -18.74
C ILE A 10 -11.47 7.05 -18.11
N GLY A 11 -12.50 6.25 -17.85
CA GLY A 11 -13.64 6.67 -17.05
C GLY A 11 -13.17 7.13 -15.67
N PRO A 12 -13.98 7.96 -14.98
CA PRO A 12 -13.60 8.52 -13.69
C PRO A 12 -13.17 7.42 -12.71
N PHE A 13 -12.10 7.69 -11.95
CA PHE A 13 -11.53 6.81 -10.93
C PHE A 13 -10.89 5.50 -11.45
N GLY A 14 -10.27 5.53 -12.64
CA GLY A 14 -9.53 4.38 -13.18
C GLY A 14 -10.45 3.24 -13.63
N ARG A 15 -11.63 3.60 -14.15
CA ARG A 15 -12.59 2.66 -14.71
C ARG A 15 -12.53 2.69 -16.23
N ILE A 16 -12.86 1.58 -16.86
CA ILE A 16 -12.92 1.42 -18.31
C ILE A 16 -14.29 0.91 -18.71
N LYS A 17 -14.73 1.25 -19.91
CA LYS A 17 -15.97 0.71 -20.45
C LYS A 17 -15.76 -0.74 -20.88
N LEU A 18 -16.76 -1.58 -20.62
CA LEU A 18 -16.69 -3.01 -20.93
C LEU A 18 -16.53 -3.30 -22.43
N ASP A 19 -17.12 -2.49 -23.30
CA ASP A 19 -17.02 -2.62 -24.77
C ASP A 19 -15.60 -2.40 -25.29
N GLY A 20 -14.80 -1.55 -24.63
CA GLY A 20 -13.42 -1.25 -24.99
C GLY A 20 -12.39 -2.30 -24.56
N ILE A 21 -12.75 -3.22 -23.65
CA ILE A 21 -11.78 -4.17 -23.07
C ILE A 21 -11.24 -5.15 -24.11
N TYR A 22 -12.12 -5.67 -24.97
CA TYR A 22 -11.70 -6.64 -25.99
C TYR A 22 -10.83 -6.00 -27.08
N SER A 23 -11.13 -4.75 -27.47
CA SER A 23 -10.30 -3.99 -28.43
C SER A 23 -8.92 -3.67 -27.85
N ASP A 24 -8.84 -3.36 -26.56
CA ASP A 24 -7.56 -3.13 -25.87
C ASP A 24 -6.67 -4.37 -25.96
N TRP A 25 -7.22 -5.56 -25.71
CA TRP A 25 -6.46 -6.81 -25.82
C TRP A 25 -6.01 -7.11 -27.25
N ALA A 26 -6.87 -6.86 -28.23
CA ALA A 26 -6.52 -7.06 -29.64
C ALA A 26 -5.37 -6.15 -30.11
N SER A 27 -5.15 -5.03 -29.43
CA SER A 27 -4.12 -4.04 -29.79
C SER A 27 -2.77 -4.23 -29.09
N GLY A 28 -2.72 -4.92 -27.94
CA GLY A 28 -1.53 -4.91 -27.09
C GLY A 28 -1.25 -6.15 -26.24
N HIS A 29 -2.11 -7.19 -26.25
CA HIS A 29 -1.87 -8.41 -25.48
C HIS A 29 -1.14 -9.47 -26.32
N HIS A 30 -0.21 -10.21 -25.71
CA HIS A 30 0.60 -11.22 -26.40
C HIS A 30 -0.16 -12.54 -26.66
N LEU A 31 -1.19 -12.84 -25.86
CA LEU A 31 -2.14 -13.94 -26.10
C LEU A 31 -3.24 -13.53 -27.08
N ASN A 32 -3.77 -14.52 -27.81
CA ASN A 32 -4.93 -14.33 -28.69
C ASN A 32 -6.14 -13.79 -27.89
N PRO A 33 -6.73 -12.64 -28.27
CA PRO A 33 -7.80 -12.00 -27.50
C PRO A 33 -9.05 -12.87 -27.35
N ARG A 34 -9.31 -13.79 -28.29
CA ARG A 34 -10.43 -14.75 -28.18
C ARG A 34 -10.16 -15.81 -27.12
N LEU A 35 -8.93 -16.32 -27.07
CA LEU A 35 -8.50 -17.27 -26.06
C LEU A 35 -8.52 -16.63 -24.67
N LEU A 36 -8.03 -15.39 -24.57
CA LEU A 36 -8.07 -14.61 -23.34
C LEU A 36 -9.50 -14.38 -22.87
N ALA A 37 -10.43 -14.06 -23.78
CA ALA A 37 -11.84 -13.90 -23.45
C ALA A 37 -12.49 -15.21 -22.96
N SER A 38 -12.17 -16.37 -23.54
CA SER A 38 -12.69 -17.66 -23.06
C SER A 38 -12.14 -18.02 -21.68
N GLU A 39 -10.84 -17.79 -21.45
CA GLU A 39 -10.22 -18.08 -20.15
C GLU A 39 -10.71 -17.12 -19.07
N LEU A 40 -10.93 -15.84 -19.41
CA LEU A 40 -11.53 -14.89 -18.48
C LEU A 40 -12.97 -15.27 -18.13
N ALA A 41 -13.76 -15.77 -19.08
CA ALA A 41 -15.09 -16.29 -18.78
C ALA A 41 -15.00 -17.46 -17.80
N ALA A 42 -14.10 -18.42 -18.05
CA ALA A 42 -13.87 -19.55 -17.15
C ALA A 42 -13.38 -19.12 -15.75
N THR A 43 -12.50 -18.12 -15.64
CA THR A 43 -12.08 -17.60 -14.34
C THR A 43 -13.26 -17.01 -13.58
N LEU A 44 -14.08 -16.19 -14.24
CA LEU A 44 -15.30 -15.60 -13.65
C LEU A 44 -16.30 -16.64 -13.15
N GLU A 45 -16.47 -17.74 -13.89
CA GLU A 45 -17.32 -18.87 -13.48
C GLU A 45 -16.77 -19.62 -12.26
N THR A 46 -15.44 -19.69 -12.11
CA THR A 46 -14.80 -20.37 -10.96
C THR A 46 -14.67 -19.52 -9.71
N LEU A 47 -14.68 -18.18 -9.85
CA LEU A 47 -14.43 -17.25 -8.73
C LEU A 47 -15.61 -17.12 -7.77
N ALA A 48 -16.83 -17.21 -8.27
CA ALA A 48 -18.06 -17.06 -7.50
C ALA A 48 -19.24 -17.74 -8.18
N PRO A 49 -20.30 -18.12 -7.45
CA PRO A 49 -21.57 -18.54 -8.04
C PRO A 49 -22.08 -17.55 -9.09
N LEU A 50 -22.58 -18.06 -10.23
CA LEU A 50 -22.99 -17.26 -11.38
C LEU A 50 -24.05 -16.19 -11.06
N ASN A 51 -24.92 -16.47 -10.10
CA ASN A 51 -25.98 -15.56 -9.66
C ASN A 51 -25.51 -14.52 -8.63
N GLN A 52 -24.25 -14.60 -8.17
CA GLN A 52 -23.72 -13.67 -7.19
C GLN A 52 -23.50 -12.29 -7.84
N PRO A 53 -24.00 -11.20 -7.22
CA PRO A 53 -23.74 -9.86 -7.72
C PRO A 53 -22.28 -9.46 -7.49
N ILE A 54 -21.66 -8.89 -8.52
CA ILE A 54 -20.36 -8.25 -8.44
C ILE A 54 -20.51 -6.97 -7.61
N GLN A 55 -19.54 -6.70 -6.74
CA GLN A 55 -19.57 -5.49 -5.92
C GLN A 55 -19.59 -4.23 -6.82
N PRO A 56 -20.41 -3.20 -6.49
CA PRO A 56 -20.50 -1.96 -7.28
C PRO A 56 -19.17 -1.21 -7.46
N LEU A 57 -18.17 -1.49 -6.61
CA LEU A 57 -16.82 -0.99 -6.74
C LEU A 57 -16.10 -1.55 -7.97
N HIS A 58 -16.35 -2.81 -8.31
CA HIS A 58 -15.67 -3.55 -9.38
C HIS A 58 -16.38 -3.41 -10.73
N ALA A 59 -17.72 -3.47 -10.73
CA ALA A 59 -18.53 -3.27 -11.92
C ALA A 59 -19.79 -2.48 -11.55
N SER A 60 -20.15 -1.47 -12.35
CA SER A 60 -21.42 -0.75 -12.17
C SER A 60 -21.97 -0.23 -13.49
N VAL A 61 -23.27 -0.01 -13.52
CA VAL A 61 -23.95 0.67 -14.63
C VAL A 61 -23.78 2.18 -14.49
N PHE A 62 -23.43 2.83 -15.58
CA PHE A 62 -23.27 4.26 -15.71
C PHE A 62 -24.08 4.76 -16.89
N SER A 63 -25.11 5.54 -16.58
CA SER A 63 -26.02 6.14 -17.56
C SER A 63 -26.19 7.62 -17.25
N GLU A 64 -26.20 8.48 -18.26
CA GLU A 64 -26.50 9.91 -18.14
C GLU A 64 -25.65 10.64 -17.08
N GLY A 65 -24.37 10.24 -16.93
CA GLY A 65 -23.45 10.89 -16.00
C GLY A 65 -23.58 10.46 -14.53
N ARG A 66 -24.43 9.47 -14.22
CA ARG A 66 -24.61 8.93 -12.86
C ARG A 66 -24.37 7.42 -12.82
N SER A 67 -23.75 6.96 -11.73
CA SER A 67 -23.63 5.53 -11.44
C SER A 67 -24.92 5.01 -10.81
N ASP A 68 -25.58 4.04 -11.45
CA ASP A 68 -26.70 3.33 -10.83
C ASP A 68 -26.16 2.15 -10.02
N ARG A 69 -26.40 2.18 -8.71
CA ARG A 69 -25.97 1.14 -7.76
C ARG A 69 -27.06 0.10 -7.48
N ASN A 70 -28.30 0.36 -7.93
CA ASN A 70 -29.43 -0.53 -7.71
C ASN A 70 -29.45 -1.67 -8.74
N ILE A 71 -28.85 -1.44 -9.91
CA ILE A 71 -28.71 -2.45 -10.95
C ILE A 71 -27.50 -3.33 -10.64
N GLN A 72 -27.75 -4.62 -10.47
CA GLN A 72 -26.72 -5.59 -10.13
C GLN A 72 -26.23 -6.30 -11.39
N ILE A 73 -24.91 -6.31 -11.57
CA ILE A 73 -24.22 -7.10 -12.60
C ILE A 73 -23.72 -8.36 -11.91
N THR A 74 -24.10 -9.52 -12.41
CA THR A 74 -23.69 -10.81 -11.83
C THR A 74 -22.42 -11.35 -12.50
N HIS A 75 -21.73 -12.26 -11.82
CA HIS A 75 -20.57 -12.96 -12.38
C HIS A 75 -20.94 -13.72 -13.67
N GLY A 76 -22.09 -14.40 -13.69
CA GLY A 76 -22.59 -15.11 -14.87
C GLY A 76 -22.85 -14.20 -16.05
N ALA A 77 -23.45 -13.03 -15.82
CA ALA A 77 -23.73 -12.07 -16.89
C ALA A 77 -22.45 -11.49 -17.53
N LEU A 78 -21.39 -11.32 -16.73
CA LEU A 78 -20.07 -10.92 -17.24
C LEU A 78 -19.37 -12.07 -17.98
N ALA A 79 -19.47 -13.30 -17.46
CA ALA A 79 -18.91 -14.49 -18.11
C ALA A 79 -19.57 -14.74 -19.47
N ASP A 80 -20.91 -14.67 -19.57
CA ASP A 80 -21.66 -14.80 -20.81
C ASP A 80 -21.20 -13.79 -21.88
N TYR A 81 -20.92 -12.56 -21.46
CA TYR A 81 -20.40 -11.52 -22.35
C TYR A 81 -19.04 -11.91 -22.95
N PHE A 82 -18.09 -12.36 -22.12
CA PHE A 82 -16.77 -12.76 -22.58
C PHE A 82 -16.78 -14.09 -23.35
N THR A 83 -17.65 -15.03 -23.00
CA THR A 83 -17.92 -16.24 -23.79
C THR A 83 -18.44 -15.90 -25.18
N ALA A 84 -19.37 -14.96 -25.28
CA ALA A 84 -19.84 -14.54 -26.60
C ALA A 84 -18.75 -13.76 -27.38
N ALA A 85 -17.92 -12.95 -26.72
CA ALA A 85 -16.76 -12.30 -27.33
C ALA A 85 -15.71 -13.31 -27.85
N SER A 86 -15.45 -14.41 -27.13
CA SER A 86 -14.50 -15.46 -27.54
C SER A 86 -14.96 -16.18 -28.82
N THR A 87 -16.28 -16.37 -28.98
CA THR A 87 -16.87 -16.93 -30.20
C THR A 87 -16.92 -15.95 -31.39
N GLY A 88 -16.42 -14.72 -31.20
CA GLY A 88 -16.39 -13.68 -32.24
C GLY A 88 -17.74 -12.98 -32.44
N ARG A 89 -18.68 -13.10 -31.51
CA ARG A 89 -19.95 -12.34 -31.55
C ARG A 89 -19.76 -10.97 -30.92
N ALA A 90 -20.19 -9.92 -31.62
CA ALA A 90 -20.23 -8.57 -31.08
C ALA A 90 -21.40 -8.46 -30.09
N VAL A 91 -21.10 -8.50 -28.79
CA VAL A 91 -22.11 -8.40 -27.73
C VAL A 91 -22.30 -6.93 -27.39
N THR A 92 -23.47 -6.38 -27.72
CA THR A 92 -23.79 -4.98 -27.43
C THR A 92 -24.48 -4.77 -26.10
N THR A 93 -24.96 -5.84 -25.45
CA THR A 93 -25.76 -5.79 -24.21
C THR A 93 -25.43 -6.90 -23.22
N ILE A 94 -25.53 -6.61 -21.91
CA ILE A 94 -25.46 -7.58 -20.81
C ILE A 94 -26.82 -7.73 -20.14
N SER A 95 -27.17 -8.97 -19.77
CA SER A 95 -28.36 -9.28 -18.96
C SER A 95 -28.15 -8.88 -17.51
N THR A 96 -28.94 -7.95 -16.97
CA THR A 96 -28.89 -7.55 -15.55
C THR A 96 -30.21 -7.84 -14.84
N SER A 97 -30.25 -7.66 -13.51
CA SER A 97 -31.48 -7.78 -12.71
C SER A 97 -32.61 -6.84 -13.16
N SER A 98 -32.28 -5.76 -13.87
CA SER A 98 -33.22 -4.77 -14.40
C SER A 98 -33.55 -4.92 -15.89
N GLY A 99 -32.98 -5.93 -16.56
CA GLY A 99 -33.10 -6.15 -18.00
C GLY A 99 -31.78 -6.00 -18.77
N PRO A 100 -31.81 -6.08 -20.11
CA PRO A 100 -30.62 -5.95 -20.94
C PRO A 100 -30.11 -4.50 -20.96
N ILE A 101 -28.83 -4.31 -20.64
CA ILE A 101 -28.18 -3.00 -20.58
C ILE A 101 -27.03 -2.94 -21.60
N PRO A 102 -26.86 -1.83 -22.34
CA PRO A 102 -25.74 -1.68 -23.26
C PRO A 102 -24.38 -1.86 -22.57
N ALA A 103 -23.48 -2.64 -23.17
CA ALA A 103 -22.12 -2.86 -22.65
C ALA A 103 -21.33 -1.54 -22.55
N THR A 104 -21.64 -0.57 -23.42
CA THR A 104 -21.09 0.80 -23.42
C THR A 104 -21.37 1.57 -22.13
N ASN A 105 -22.44 1.20 -21.41
CA ASN A 105 -22.88 1.82 -20.17
C ASN A 105 -22.35 1.08 -18.93
N ILE A 106 -21.52 0.05 -19.09
CA ILE A 106 -20.95 -0.70 -17.98
C ILE A 106 -19.51 -0.23 -17.78
N LEU A 107 -19.23 0.29 -16.58
CA LEU A 107 -17.90 0.67 -16.15
C LEU A 107 -17.31 -0.40 -15.24
N ILE A 108 -16.12 -0.86 -15.59
CA ILE A 108 -15.35 -1.87 -14.87
C ILE A 108 -14.10 -1.22 -14.30
N TRP A 109 -13.77 -1.55 -13.07
CA TRP A 109 -12.53 -1.08 -12.47
C TRP A 109 -11.33 -1.76 -13.13
N ARG A 110 -10.46 -0.96 -13.76
CA ARG A 110 -9.33 -1.43 -14.57
C ARG A 110 -8.43 -2.40 -13.81
N LYS A 111 -8.02 -2.03 -12.59
CA LYS A 111 -7.14 -2.87 -11.77
C LYS A 111 -7.75 -4.21 -11.39
N TRP A 112 -9.08 -4.29 -11.28
CA TRP A 112 -9.75 -5.55 -10.95
C TRP A 112 -9.78 -6.47 -12.17
N ILE A 113 -10.17 -5.96 -13.33
CA ILE A 113 -10.19 -6.78 -14.55
C ILE A 113 -8.77 -7.16 -15.01
N GLU A 114 -7.77 -6.30 -14.83
CA GLU A 114 -6.36 -6.63 -15.10
C GLU A 114 -5.87 -7.80 -14.25
N ARG A 115 -6.18 -7.83 -12.94
CA ARG A 115 -5.86 -8.98 -12.08
C ARG A 115 -6.51 -10.28 -12.56
N LEU A 116 -7.75 -10.20 -13.03
CA LEU A 116 -8.46 -11.36 -13.58
C LEU A 116 -7.86 -11.82 -14.91
N VAL A 117 -7.39 -10.88 -15.73
CA VAL A 117 -6.67 -11.14 -16.98
C VAL A 117 -5.31 -11.78 -16.70
N ASP A 118 -4.58 -11.33 -15.69
CA ASP A 118 -3.31 -11.96 -15.27
C ASP A 118 -3.55 -13.41 -14.81
N GLU A 119 -4.60 -13.65 -14.03
CA GLU A 119 -4.99 -15.01 -13.64
C GLU A 119 -5.41 -15.87 -14.84
N ALA A 120 -6.19 -15.32 -15.78
CA ALA A 120 -6.57 -16.01 -17.00
C ALA A 120 -5.35 -16.33 -17.89
N THR A 121 -4.39 -15.40 -17.97
CA THR A 121 -3.14 -15.55 -18.71
C THR A 121 -2.30 -16.68 -18.11
N THR A 122 -2.08 -16.68 -16.79
CA THR A 122 -1.34 -17.75 -16.12
C THR A 122 -2.02 -19.12 -16.26
N ARG A 123 -3.36 -19.19 -16.18
CA ARG A 123 -4.10 -20.44 -16.45
C ARG A 123 -3.94 -20.90 -17.91
N SER A 124 -4.00 -19.98 -18.86
CA SER A 124 -3.79 -20.27 -20.29
C SER A 124 -2.37 -20.76 -20.57
N GLU A 125 -1.36 -20.17 -19.94
CA GLU A 125 0.05 -20.55 -20.10
C GLU A 125 0.33 -21.91 -19.46
N LEU A 126 -0.23 -22.17 -18.28
CA LEU A 126 -0.17 -23.50 -17.66
C LEU A 126 -0.85 -24.54 -18.53
N ALA A 127 -2.05 -24.27 -19.04
CA ALA A 127 -2.77 -25.15 -19.95
C ALA A 127 -1.98 -25.38 -21.25
N ALA A 128 -1.32 -24.36 -21.81
CA ALA A 128 -0.44 -24.50 -22.97
C ALA A 128 0.83 -25.31 -22.65
N GLY A 129 1.38 -25.19 -21.43
CA GLY A 129 2.48 -26.01 -20.93
C GLY A 129 2.09 -27.48 -20.73
N PHE A 130 0.87 -27.75 -20.28
CA PHE A 130 0.30 -29.10 -20.21
C PHE A 130 -0.17 -29.63 -21.58
N ALA A 131 -0.48 -28.73 -22.53
CA ALA A 131 -0.84 -29.04 -23.92
C ALA A 131 0.37 -29.07 -24.86
N GLN A 132 1.61 -29.04 -24.35
CA GLN A 132 2.73 -29.59 -25.10
C GLN A 132 2.34 -31.02 -25.48
N PRO A 133 2.22 -31.33 -26.78
CA PRO A 133 1.78 -32.64 -27.17
C PRO A 133 2.83 -33.63 -26.66
N ALA A 134 2.38 -34.70 -26.03
CA ALA A 134 3.10 -35.98 -25.98
C ALA A 134 3.23 -36.59 -27.40
N ASN A 135 3.54 -35.77 -28.41
CA ASN A 135 3.92 -36.17 -29.76
C ASN A 135 5.44 -36.28 -29.84
N ASP A 136 6.02 -37.04 -28.92
CA ASP A 136 7.23 -37.82 -29.18
C ASP A 136 6.92 -39.32 -29.24
N SER A 137 5.66 -39.68 -29.48
CA SER A 137 5.36 -40.93 -30.17
C SER A 137 5.69 -40.76 -31.65
N ARG A 138 6.99 -40.87 -31.93
CA ARG A 138 7.59 -41.16 -33.23
C ARG A 138 6.63 -42.07 -34.00
N ARG A 139 5.88 -41.49 -34.94
CA ARG A 139 5.23 -42.28 -35.99
C ARG A 139 6.36 -42.99 -36.71
N LEU A 140 6.58 -44.25 -36.37
CA LEU A 140 7.32 -45.19 -37.20
C LEU A 140 6.49 -45.36 -38.48
N SER A 141 6.66 -44.42 -39.40
CA SER A 141 6.36 -44.64 -40.80
C SER A 141 7.29 -45.74 -41.29
N ILE A 142 6.82 -46.98 -41.23
CA ILE A 142 7.40 -48.11 -41.95
C ILE A 142 7.06 -47.84 -43.44
N PRO A 143 8.03 -47.58 -44.31
CA PRO A 143 7.77 -47.56 -45.74
C PRO A 143 7.55 -49.01 -46.18
N PHE A 144 6.29 -49.38 -46.38
CA PHE A 144 5.92 -50.60 -47.08
C PHE A 144 5.91 -50.30 -48.58
N GLY A 145 6.99 -50.69 -49.27
CA GLY A 145 7.12 -50.49 -50.72
C GLY A 145 8.40 -51.09 -51.31
N GLY A 146 8.31 -52.36 -51.72
CA GLY A 146 8.80 -52.84 -53.01
C GLY A 146 10.31 -52.88 -53.32
N SER A 147 10.81 -54.12 -53.38
CA SER A 147 11.61 -54.69 -54.47
C SER A 147 13.16 -54.72 -54.40
N ALA A 148 13.62 -55.97 -54.21
CA ALA A 148 14.75 -56.68 -54.83
C ALA A 148 16.20 -56.25 -54.59
N VAL A 149 16.95 -57.10 -53.88
CA VAL A 149 18.12 -57.80 -54.44
C VAL A 149 18.16 -59.23 -53.89
N ALA A 150 18.13 -60.21 -54.79
CA ALA A 150 18.36 -61.61 -54.49
C ALA A 150 19.86 -61.83 -54.21
N ASN A 151 20.20 -62.40 -53.06
CA ASN A 151 21.41 -63.20 -52.89
C ASN A 151 20.98 -64.50 -52.19
N PHE A 152 21.13 -65.60 -52.92
CA PHE A 152 20.87 -66.95 -52.44
C PHE A 152 21.90 -67.30 -51.37
N GLU A 153 21.45 -67.43 -50.12
CA GLU A 153 22.12 -68.23 -49.10
C GLU A 153 21.07 -69.20 -48.53
N PRO A 154 21.33 -70.52 -48.49
CA PRO A 154 20.32 -71.48 -48.07
C PRO A 154 19.91 -71.22 -46.61
N PRO A 155 18.61 -71.22 -46.29
CA PRO A 155 18.16 -71.01 -44.92
C PRO A 155 18.68 -72.14 -44.02
N PRO A 156 19.12 -71.85 -42.79
CA PRO A 156 19.42 -72.90 -41.82
C PRO A 156 18.14 -73.72 -41.58
N PRO A 157 18.27 -75.04 -41.31
CA PRO A 157 17.11 -75.91 -41.22
C PRO A 157 16.15 -75.39 -40.16
N HIS A 158 14.89 -75.25 -40.56
CA HIS A 158 13.77 -74.90 -39.69
C HIS A 158 13.73 -75.86 -38.50
N LEU A 159 14.27 -75.44 -37.36
CA LEU A 159 14.07 -76.12 -36.09
C LEU A 159 12.61 -75.89 -35.68
N SER A 160 11.82 -76.95 -35.77
CA SER A 160 10.44 -76.99 -35.28
C SER A 160 10.37 -76.43 -33.85
N GLY A 161 9.55 -75.39 -33.64
CA GLY A 161 9.37 -74.67 -32.37
C GLY A 161 8.77 -75.50 -31.22
N SER A 162 8.72 -76.82 -31.35
CA SER A 162 8.17 -77.79 -30.40
C SER A 162 9.25 -78.64 -29.69
N ALA A 163 10.54 -78.40 -29.94
CA ALA A 163 11.61 -79.07 -29.20
C ALA A 163 11.76 -78.46 -27.79
N PRO A 164 11.69 -79.23 -26.69
CA PRO A 164 11.68 -78.72 -25.32
C PRO A 164 12.95 -77.93 -24.93
N ILE A 165 14.06 -78.14 -25.63
CA ILE A 165 15.30 -77.38 -25.46
C ILE A 165 15.18 -75.97 -26.04
N VAL A 166 14.51 -75.81 -27.18
CA VAL A 166 14.28 -74.51 -27.85
C VAL A 166 13.32 -73.66 -27.02
N LEU A 167 12.26 -74.26 -26.48
CA LEU A 167 11.31 -73.56 -25.60
C LEU A 167 11.95 -73.10 -24.28
N LYS A 168 12.82 -73.92 -23.66
CA LYS A 168 13.57 -73.51 -22.47
C LYS A 168 14.55 -72.38 -22.75
N ALA A 169 15.23 -72.40 -23.90
CA ALA A 169 16.12 -71.32 -24.32
C ALA A 169 15.35 -70.02 -24.55
N GLN A 170 14.19 -70.08 -25.24
CA GLN A 170 13.33 -68.93 -25.47
C GLN A 170 12.75 -68.37 -24.16
N GLN A 171 12.32 -69.22 -23.24
CA GLN A 171 11.82 -68.78 -21.93
C GLN A 171 12.93 -68.14 -21.07
N ALA A 172 14.16 -68.67 -21.11
CA ALA A 172 15.30 -68.09 -20.42
C ALA A 172 15.70 -66.73 -21.03
N GLN A 173 15.59 -66.59 -22.35
CA GLN A 173 15.82 -65.32 -23.03
C GLN A 173 14.77 -64.26 -22.64
N LEU A 174 13.48 -64.61 -22.65
CA LEU A 174 12.41 -63.71 -22.22
C LEU A 174 12.56 -63.27 -20.76
N ARG A 175 13.02 -64.16 -19.86
CA ARG A 175 13.33 -63.78 -18.48
C ARG A 175 14.47 -62.76 -18.39
N ARG A 176 15.55 -62.96 -19.13
CA ARG A 176 16.68 -62.01 -19.16
C ARG A 176 16.29 -60.66 -19.74
N GLU A 177 15.44 -60.65 -20.76
CA GLU A 177 14.91 -59.41 -21.35
C GLU A 177 13.97 -58.70 -20.38
N GLY A 178 13.12 -59.44 -19.66
CA GLY A 178 12.28 -58.92 -18.58
C GLY A 178 13.09 -58.36 -17.39
N GLU A 179 14.16 -59.03 -16.98
CA GLU A 179 15.06 -58.56 -15.93
C GLU A 179 15.80 -57.29 -16.35
N LYS A 180 16.26 -57.21 -17.60
CA LYS A 180 16.92 -56.02 -18.14
C LYS A 180 15.98 -54.82 -18.21
N THR A 181 14.75 -55.01 -18.70
CA THR A 181 13.74 -53.95 -18.78
C THR A 181 13.34 -53.48 -17.39
N ALA A 182 13.05 -54.38 -16.46
CA ALA A 182 12.75 -54.03 -15.08
C ALA A 182 13.92 -53.30 -14.38
N SER A 183 15.17 -53.71 -14.64
CA SER A 183 16.35 -53.00 -14.09
C SER A 183 16.50 -51.59 -14.68
N ALA A 184 16.25 -51.42 -15.98
CA ALA A 184 16.31 -50.12 -16.63
C ALA A 184 15.21 -49.17 -16.12
N GLU A 185 13.99 -49.66 -15.94
CA GLU A 185 12.88 -48.87 -15.36
C GLU A 185 13.17 -48.45 -13.91
N LEU A 186 13.76 -49.34 -13.10
CA LEU A 186 14.15 -49.01 -11.73
C LEU A 186 15.27 -47.98 -11.67
N ASP A 187 16.27 -48.08 -12.55
CA ASP A 187 17.37 -47.11 -12.62
C ASP A 187 16.90 -45.75 -13.14
N GLU A 188 16.00 -45.73 -14.12
CA GLU A 188 15.36 -44.50 -14.60
C GLU A 188 14.56 -43.83 -13.48
N ALA A 189 13.72 -44.58 -12.77
CA ALA A 189 12.95 -44.06 -11.64
C ALA A 189 13.83 -43.52 -10.50
N ARG A 190 14.95 -44.20 -10.20
CA ARG A 190 15.93 -43.72 -9.20
C ARG A 190 16.59 -42.42 -9.64
N SER A 191 17.03 -42.34 -10.90
CA SER A 191 17.66 -41.14 -11.42
C SER A 191 16.68 -39.95 -11.50
N GLY A 192 15.41 -40.22 -11.83
CA GLY A 192 14.34 -39.21 -11.83
C GLY A 192 14.06 -38.69 -10.42
N ARG A 193 14.00 -39.59 -9.43
CA ARG A 193 13.82 -39.20 -8.02
C ARG A 193 14.97 -38.35 -7.50
N GLN A 194 16.21 -38.70 -7.82
CA GLN A 194 17.38 -37.90 -7.42
C GLN A 194 17.35 -36.50 -8.03
N ARG A 195 16.98 -36.37 -9.31
CA ARG A 195 16.81 -35.07 -9.97
C ARG A 195 15.72 -34.23 -9.29
N ALA A 196 14.56 -34.82 -9.02
CA ALA A 196 13.47 -34.14 -8.33
C ALA A 196 13.85 -33.73 -6.89
N GLU A 197 14.63 -34.54 -6.17
CA GLU A 197 15.12 -34.21 -4.84
C GLU A 197 16.10 -33.02 -4.88
N LEU A 198 17.00 -32.96 -5.86
CA LEU A 198 17.91 -31.83 -6.06
C LEU A 198 17.16 -30.54 -6.40
N GLU A 199 16.21 -30.60 -7.34
CA GLU A 199 15.35 -29.45 -7.68
C GLU A 199 14.54 -28.99 -6.46
N ASN A 200 14.04 -29.91 -5.65
CA ASN A 200 13.29 -29.56 -4.43
C ASN A 200 14.17 -28.84 -3.41
N ILE A 201 15.43 -29.24 -3.27
CA ILE A 201 16.40 -28.58 -2.39
C ILE A 201 16.69 -27.17 -2.91
N GLU A 202 16.91 -27.01 -4.22
CA GLU A 202 17.17 -25.71 -4.83
C GLU A 202 15.98 -24.76 -4.66
N LEU A 203 14.76 -25.21 -4.96
CA LEU A 203 13.55 -24.42 -4.79
C LEU A 203 13.32 -24.03 -3.32
N LYS A 204 13.61 -24.92 -2.37
CA LYS A 204 13.57 -24.59 -0.94
C LYS A 204 14.58 -23.53 -0.56
N ALA A 205 15.79 -23.59 -1.11
CA ALA A 205 16.81 -22.58 -0.89
C ALA A 205 16.37 -21.22 -1.44
N GLN A 206 15.88 -21.17 -2.68
CA GLN A 206 15.35 -19.95 -3.30
C GLN A 206 14.18 -19.36 -2.51
N LEU A 207 13.24 -20.20 -2.07
CA LEU A 207 12.10 -19.79 -1.25
C LEU A 207 12.54 -19.25 0.11
N SER A 208 13.60 -19.79 0.71
CA SER A 208 14.15 -19.25 1.96
C SER A 208 14.79 -17.87 1.77
N ILE A 209 15.48 -17.66 0.64
CA ILE A 209 16.10 -16.38 0.29
C ILE A 209 15.03 -15.32 0.03
N GLU A 210 14.00 -15.65 -0.76
CA GLU A 210 12.90 -14.72 -1.03
C GLU A 210 12.08 -14.40 0.22
N LYS A 211 11.87 -15.37 1.11
CA LYS A 211 11.26 -15.10 2.42
C LYS A 211 12.10 -14.13 3.26
N ALA A 212 13.41 -14.32 3.30
CA ALA A 212 14.31 -13.42 4.02
C ALA A 212 14.28 -12.00 3.42
N ARG A 213 14.31 -11.87 2.09
CA ARG A 213 14.16 -10.58 1.39
C ARG A 213 12.82 -9.90 1.70
N SER A 214 11.72 -10.65 1.64
CA SER A 214 10.40 -10.12 1.97
C SER A 214 10.30 -9.66 3.42
N GLN A 215 10.93 -10.38 4.36
CA GLN A 215 10.99 -9.96 5.76
C GLN A 215 11.78 -8.67 5.93
N GLN A 216 12.94 -8.56 5.27
CA GLN A 216 13.74 -7.33 5.29
C GLN A 216 12.94 -6.13 4.77
N PHE A 217 12.25 -6.25 3.63
CA PHE A 217 11.42 -5.15 3.12
C PHE A 217 10.27 -4.77 4.06
N MET A 218 9.68 -5.74 4.78
CA MET A 218 8.64 -5.46 5.76
C MET A 218 9.21 -4.71 6.98
N GLU A 219 10.39 -5.10 7.46
CA GLU A 219 11.09 -4.44 8.55
C GLU A 219 11.48 -2.99 8.19
N GLU A 220 12.00 -2.77 6.98
CA GLU A 220 12.31 -1.43 6.45
C GLU A 220 11.05 -0.57 6.29
N ALA A 221 9.95 -1.15 5.80
CA ALA A 221 8.68 -0.44 5.68
C ALA A 221 8.11 -0.07 7.05
N GLU A 222 8.31 -0.90 8.08
CA GLU A 222 7.93 -0.59 9.46
C GLU A 222 8.83 0.47 10.09
N SER A 223 10.15 0.41 9.88
CA SER A 223 11.07 1.42 10.38
C SER A 223 10.75 2.80 9.79
N PHE A 224 10.54 2.87 8.48
CA PHE A 224 10.12 4.12 7.82
C PHE A 224 8.78 4.64 8.37
N ARG A 225 7.83 3.75 8.66
CA ARG A 225 6.54 4.14 9.26
C ARG A 225 6.73 4.72 10.66
N ARG A 226 7.62 4.15 11.47
CA ARG A 226 7.94 4.63 12.82
C ARG A 226 8.64 5.98 12.76
N GLU A 227 9.67 6.11 11.92
CA GLU A 227 10.40 7.36 11.71
C GLU A 227 9.46 8.49 11.26
N SER A 228 8.60 8.24 10.26
CA SER A 228 7.61 9.23 9.81
C SER A 228 6.61 9.62 10.90
N SER A 229 6.23 8.68 11.77
CA SER A 229 5.36 8.96 12.91
C SER A 229 6.07 9.83 13.95
N ASP A 230 7.34 9.56 14.24
CA ASP A 230 8.12 10.32 15.22
C ASP A 230 8.46 11.72 14.69
N GLU A 231 8.76 11.86 13.40
CA GLU A 231 8.88 13.17 12.74
C GLU A 231 7.59 13.99 12.86
N ARG A 232 6.42 13.36 12.67
CA ARG A 232 5.14 14.07 12.82
C ARG A 232 4.91 14.54 14.25
N ARG A 233 5.28 13.73 15.25
CA ARG A 233 5.20 14.13 16.67
C ARG A 233 6.13 15.30 16.97
N ALA A 234 7.38 15.24 16.51
CA ALA A 234 8.35 16.32 16.69
C ALA A 234 7.87 17.63 16.04
N ARG A 235 7.24 17.56 14.85
CA ARG A 235 6.65 18.73 14.20
C ARG A 235 5.51 19.34 15.03
N LEU A 236 4.63 18.51 15.58
CA LEU A 236 3.53 18.99 16.42
C LEU A 236 4.05 19.65 17.71
N GLU A 237 5.09 19.08 18.33
CA GLU A 237 5.71 19.68 19.53
C GLU A 237 6.34 21.05 19.21
N ILE A 238 7.00 21.17 18.05
CA ILE A 238 7.52 22.47 17.59
C ILE A 238 6.37 23.45 17.33
N GLU A 239 5.30 23.03 16.66
CA GLU A 239 4.14 23.86 16.35
C GLU A 239 3.44 24.35 17.62
N GLU A 240 3.24 23.48 18.62
CA GLU A 240 2.70 23.85 19.93
C GLU A 240 3.62 24.85 20.65
N SER A 241 4.93 24.65 20.57
CA SER A 241 5.90 25.60 21.15
C SER A 241 5.86 26.96 20.46
N LEU A 242 5.65 27.00 19.14
CA LEU A 242 5.52 28.23 18.36
C LEU A 242 4.25 28.98 18.74
N LEU A 243 3.11 28.28 18.82
CA LEU A 243 1.84 28.87 19.28
C LEU A 243 1.98 29.46 20.69
N SER A 244 2.61 28.73 21.61
CA SER A 244 2.85 29.25 22.96
C SER A 244 3.77 30.49 22.97
N MET A 245 4.75 30.55 22.07
CA MET A 245 5.60 31.74 21.93
C MET A 245 4.83 32.91 21.31
N GLU A 246 3.98 32.66 20.31
CA GLU A 246 3.13 33.67 19.68
C GLU A 246 2.16 34.29 20.70
N GLU A 247 1.46 33.48 21.50
CA GLU A 247 0.59 33.97 22.58
C GLU A 247 1.35 34.87 23.56
N ARG A 248 2.56 34.45 23.99
CA ARG A 248 3.40 35.28 24.87
C ARG A 248 3.89 36.56 24.20
N LEU A 249 4.19 36.51 22.90
CA LEU A 249 4.59 37.69 22.14
C LEU A 249 3.43 38.69 22.03
N GLU A 250 2.21 38.23 21.80
CA GLU A 250 1.01 39.08 21.78
C GLU A 250 0.79 39.78 23.13
N GLU A 251 0.90 39.05 24.25
CA GLU A 251 0.81 39.62 25.59
C GLU A 251 1.88 40.71 25.83
N VAL A 252 3.13 40.43 25.45
CA VAL A 252 4.24 41.38 25.60
C VAL A 252 4.08 42.58 24.67
N MET A 253 3.60 42.38 23.44
CA MET A 253 3.32 43.46 22.49
C MET A 253 2.21 44.38 23.00
N ALA A 254 1.13 43.83 23.55
CA ALA A 254 0.06 44.62 24.16
C ALA A 254 0.60 45.48 25.32
N LEU A 255 1.42 44.90 26.19
CA LEU A 255 2.08 45.64 27.27
C LEU A 255 3.05 46.71 26.73
N ALA A 256 3.83 46.39 25.70
CA ALA A 256 4.76 47.33 25.08
C ALA A 256 4.02 48.54 24.47
N GLU A 257 2.87 48.31 23.83
CA GLU A 257 2.03 49.36 23.26
C GLU A 257 1.41 50.26 24.35
N ILE A 258 0.96 49.66 25.47
CA ILE A 258 0.48 50.40 26.65
C ILE A 258 1.61 51.19 27.32
N LEU A 259 2.87 50.77 27.22
CA LEU A 259 4.02 51.44 27.83
C LEU A 259 4.72 52.42 26.89
N ARG A 260 4.32 52.50 25.63
CA ARG A 260 4.90 53.38 24.62
C ARG A 260 4.74 54.85 25.02
N ALA A 261 5.84 55.60 24.99
CA ALA A 261 5.85 57.00 25.43
C ALA A 261 4.99 57.92 24.55
N ASP A 262 4.87 57.57 23.27
CA ASP A 262 4.14 58.34 22.25
C ASP A 262 2.65 57.98 22.19
N ASN A 263 2.20 57.01 23.00
CA ASN A 263 0.79 56.60 23.04
C ASN A 263 0.01 57.50 24.02
N GLU A 264 -0.97 58.24 23.51
CA GLU A 264 -1.82 59.15 24.28
C GLU A 264 -2.61 58.44 25.39
N PHE A 265 -2.93 57.15 25.20
CA PHE A 265 -3.66 56.34 26.17
C PHE A 265 -2.75 55.62 27.17
N SER A 266 -1.43 55.75 27.04
CA SER A 266 -0.48 55.15 27.97
C SER A 266 -0.52 55.87 29.32
N PRO A 267 -0.82 55.18 30.44
CA PRO A 267 -0.87 55.82 31.74
C PRO A 267 0.54 56.24 32.21
N PRO A 268 0.80 57.52 32.49
CA PRO A 268 2.14 58.00 32.88
C PRO A 268 2.63 57.40 34.20
N GLU A 269 1.71 57.17 35.15
CA GLU A 269 2.03 56.53 36.43
C GLU A 269 2.49 55.07 36.23
N LEU A 270 1.87 54.34 35.29
CA LEU A 270 2.25 52.96 34.97
C LEU A 270 3.66 52.87 34.35
N ARG A 271 4.00 53.79 33.43
CA ARG A 271 5.35 53.87 32.86
C ARG A 271 6.41 54.12 33.94
N LEU A 272 6.12 55.03 34.87
CA LEU A 272 7.01 55.32 36.00
C LEU A 272 7.15 54.12 36.95
N MET A 273 6.07 53.36 37.18
CA MET A 273 6.11 52.13 38.00
C MET A 273 7.02 51.08 37.36
N VAL A 274 6.91 50.85 36.05
CA VAL A 274 7.76 49.89 35.33
C VAL A 274 9.22 50.33 35.33
N LEU A 275 9.50 51.62 35.12
CA LEU A 275 10.87 52.17 35.22
C LEU A 275 11.45 52.00 36.63
N CYS A 276 10.66 52.28 37.66
CA CYS A 276 11.04 52.08 39.06
C CYS A 276 11.36 50.60 39.33
N CYS A 277 10.56 49.68 38.79
CA CYS A 277 10.79 48.25 38.86
C CYS A 277 12.11 47.83 38.19
N ARG A 278 12.35 48.31 36.97
CA ARG A 278 13.57 47.99 36.22
C ARG A 278 14.82 48.49 36.94
N GLU A 279 14.81 49.71 37.45
CA GLU A 279 15.98 50.29 38.11
C GLU A 279 16.24 49.78 39.53
N LEU A 280 15.19 49.45 40.30
CA LEU A 280 15.35 48.97 41.68
C LEU A 280 15.53 47.46 41.77
N SER A 281 14.96 46.68 40.85
CA SER A 281 14.92 45.20 40.93
C SER A 281 15.45 44.47 39.70
N ASN A 282 15.94 45.19 38.68
CA ASN A 282 16.41 44.64 37.41
C ASN A 282 15.37 43.70 36.79
N ASP A 283 14.18 44.22 36.49
CA ASP A 283 13.04 43.45 35.96
C ASP A 283 12.63 42.28 36.87
N CYS A 284 12.60 42.53 38.18
CA CYS A 284 12.28 41.56 39.23
C CYS A 284 13.22 40.35 39.32
N THR A 285 14.41 40.43 38.73
CA THR A 285 15.43 39.36 38.83
C THR A 285 16.17 39.39 40.16
N VAL A 286 16.24 40.56 40.81
CA VAL A 286 16.93 40.79 42.08
C VAL A 286 15.95 41.31 43.12
N ASP A 287 16.05 40.83 44.35
CA ASP A 287 15.30 41.39 45.48
C ASP A 287 15.90 42.74 45.88
N ALA A 288 15.19 43.82 45.55
CA ALA A 288 15.56 45.19 45.88
C ALA A 288 15.81 45.41 47.38
N VAL A 289 15.18 44.62 48.27
CA VAL A 289 15.31 44.77 49.73
C VAL A 289 16.57 44.09 50.27
N ALA A 290 16.92 42.93 49.71
CA ALA A 290 18.02 42.09 50.20
C ALA A 290 19.40 42.74 50.01
N GLU A 291 19.58 43.56 48.96
CA GLU A 291 20.88 44.10 48.58
C GLU A 291 21.32 45.32 49.41
N LYS A 292 20.36 46.10 49.94
CA LYS A 292 20.64 47.40 50.60
C LYS A 292 20.20 47.49 52.05
N GLY A 293 19.46 46.50 52.57
CA GLY A 293 18.93 46.51 53.95
C GLY A 293 17.92 47.63 54.24
N ILE A 294 17.49 48.37 53.22
CA ILE A 294 16.51 49.46 53.31
C ILE A 294 15.18 48.93 52.81
N GLY A 295 14.10 49.16 53.57
CA GLY A 295 12.76 48.71 53.20
C GLY A 295 12.29 49.27 51.84
N LEU A 296 11.58 48.46 51.06
CA LEU A 296 11.15 48.78 49.68
C LEU A 296 10.43 50.13 49.56
N ARG A 297 9.57 50.47 50.53
CA ARG A 297 8.83 51.75 50.57
C ARG A 297 9.76 52.97 50.59
N GLU A 298 10.85 52.88 51.34
CA GLU A 298 11.85 53.95 51.45
C GLU A 298 12.71 54.04 50.20
N GLN A 299 13.02 52.92 49.56
CA GLN A 299 13.73 52.92 48.27
C GLN A 299 12.90 53.57 47.16
N VAL A 300 11.60 53.24 47.10
CA VAL A 300 10.64 53.84 46.17
C VAL A 300 10.50 55.34 46.41
N ARG A 301 10.39 55.76 47.68
CA ARG A 301 10.34 57.18 48.06
C ARG A 301 11.54 57.95 47.53
N ARG A 302 12.76 57.49 47.85
CA ARG A 302 14.01 58.12 47.39
C ARG A 302 14.15 58.12 45.86
N TRP A 303 13.63 57.09 45.20
CA TRP A 303 13.64 57.00 43.74
C TRP A 303 12.69 58.03 43.10
N LEU A 304 11.51 58.22 43.69
CA LEU A 304 10.52 59.20 43.23
C LEU A 304 10.95 60.65 43.52
N GLU A 305 11.53 60.93 44.69
CA GLU A 305 12.05 62.27 45.05
C GLU A 305 13.12 62.79 44.09
N LYS A 306 13.86 61.89 43.43
CA LYS A 306 14.84 62.27 42.39
C LYS A 306 14.21 62.69 41.06
N ARG A 307 12.92 62.39 40.85
CA ARG A 307 12.22 62.54 39.56
C ARG A 307 10.95 63.40 39.63
N ALA A 308 10.41 63.57 40.83
CA ALA A 308 9.23 64.38 41.11
C ALA A 308 9.50 65.26 42.34
N GLU A 309 9.11 66.53 42.28
CA GLU A 309 9.42 67.52 43.33
C GLU A 309 8.78 67.17 44.69
N LYS A 310 7.59 66.54 44.70
CA LYS A 310 6.91 66.02 45.91
C LYS A 310 6.03 64.79 45.60
N PRO A 311 6.50 63.56 45.86
CA PRO A 311 5.68 62.37 45.65
C PRO A 311 4.55 62.27 46.69
N ALA A 312 3.34 61.97 46.24
CA ALA A 312 2.21 61.72 47.14
C ALA A 312 2.39 60.39 47.89
N GLU A 313 2.00 60.33 49.17
CA GLU A 313 2.18 59.12 49.99
C GLU A 313 1.43 57.90 49.42
N ILE A 314 0.25 58.14 48.83
CA ILE A 314 -0.54 57.13 48.12
C ILE A 314 0.20 56.56 46.90
N GLN A 315 0.96 57.39 46.20
CA GLN A 315 1.75 56.98 45.03
C GLN A 315 2.92 56.08 45.46
N ILE A 316 3.61 56.45 46.54
CA ILE A 316 4.68 55.63 47.13
C ILE A 316 4.14 54.25 47.53
N ASP A 317 2.96 54.21 48.15
CA ASP A 317 2.34 52.95 48.58
C ASP A 317 1.91 52.06 47.40
N ARG A 318 1.37 52.65 46.33
CA ARG A 318 1.02 51.92 45.10
C ARG A 318 2.25 51.30 44.43
N PHE A 319 3.34 52.07 44.30
CA PHE A 319 4.59 51.60 43.71
C PHE A 319 5.23 50.50 44.55
N ALA A 320 5.31 50.70 45.87
CA ALA A 320 5.84 49.69 46.79
C ALA A 320 5.01 48.39 46.74
N THR A 321 3.67 48.50 46.70
CA THR A 321 2.78 47.33 46.62
C THR A 321 2.96 46.55 45.32
N ALA A 322 3.05 47.24 44.18
CA ALA A 322 3.24 46.59 42.88
C ALA A 322 4.58 45.84 42.82
N LEU A 323 5.66 46.47 43.29
CA LEU A 323 6.99 45.85 43.36
C LEU A 323 7.00 44.65 44.32
N THR A 324 6.31 44.74 45.46
CA THR A 324 6.21 43.62 46.41
C THR A 324 5.45 42.44 45.81
N LEU A 325 4.38 42.68 45.06
CA LEU A 325 3.59 41.63 44.38
C LEU A 325 4.41 40.94 43.30
N LEU A 326 5.22 41.68 42.54
CA LEU A 326 6.07 41.13 41.49
C LEU A 326 7.24 40.31 42.07
N SER A 327 7.83 40.74 43.19
CA SER A 327 8.89 39.99 43.90
C SER A 327 8.40 38.71 44.59
N ARG A 328 7.09 38.58 44.87
CA ARG A 328 6.50 37.41 45.57
C ARG A 328 6.37 36.14 44.72
N LYS A 329 6.68 36.19 43.42
CA LYS A 329 6.61 35.01 42.54
C LYS A 329 7.58 33.87 42.90
N LYS A 330 8.48 34.03 43.88
CA LYS A 330 9.36 32.96 44.41
C LYS A 330 8.94 32.33 45.74
N GLY A 331 7.79 32.66 46.34
CA GLY A 331 7.32 31.88 47.50
C GLY A 331 6.18 32.51 48.28
N GLY A 332 5.02 31.84 48.28
CA GLY A 332 3.96 32.02 49.28
C GLY A 332 2.94 33.11 48.99
N ALA A 333 1.74 32.70 48.57
CA ALA A 333 0.55 33.54 48.61
C ALA A 333 0.30 34.01 50.07
N PRO A 334 -0.10 35.29 50.30
CA PRO A 334 -0.47 35.72 51.64
C PRO A 334 -1.82 35.08 52.00
N THR A 335 -1.83 34.23 53.03
CA THR A 335 -3.07 33.75 53.64
C THR A 335 -3.85 34.96 54.16
N ARG A 336 -5.05 35.12 53.62
CA ARG A 336 -6.01 36.16 54.01
C ARG A 336 -6.47 35.85 55.44
N ASN A 337 -5.86 36.47 56.44
CA ASN A 337 -6.36 36.45 57.80
C ASN A 337 -7.75 37.13 57.84
N SER A 338 -8.80 36.32 57.83
CA SER A 338 -10.14 36.75 58.22
C SER A 338 -10.10 37.11 59.71
N ARG A 339 -9.93 38.40 60.03
CA ARG A 339 -10.31 38.92 61.33
C ARG A 339 -11.81 38.70 61.53
N LYS A 340 -12.18 37.67 62.30
CA LYS A 340 -13.47 37.65 62.99
C LYS A 340 -13.40 38.76 64.06
N LYS A 341 -14.25 39.77 63.90
CA LYS A 341 -14.77 40.54 65.03
C LYS A 341 -15.96 39.74 65.58
N GLY A 342 -15.98 39.52 66.88
CA GLY A 342 -16.99 38.73 67.60
C GLY A 342 -16.30 37.86 68.63
#